data_AF-A0A367K0J0-F1
#
_entry.id   AF-A0A367K0J0-F1
#
_cell.length_a   1.000
_cell.length_b   1.000
_cell.length_c   1.000
_cell.angle_alpha   90.00
_cell.angle_beta   90.00
_cell.angle_gamma   90.00
#
_symmetry.space_group_name_H-M   'P 1'
#
loop_
_entity.id
_entity.type
_entity.pdbx_description
1 polymer ?
#
loop_
_entity_poly.entity_id
_entity_poly.type
_entity_poly.pdbx_seq_one_letter_code
_entity_poly.pdbx_strand_id
1 'polypeptide(L)' 'MQMLTKFESKSNRVKGIAFHPKRPWILASLHNGCIQLWDYRMGTLLERFEEHD' A
#
# COMPACT_ATOMS: atom_id res chain seq x y z
N MET A 1 -7.82 19.78 -14.47
CA MET A 1 -8.05 19.04 -13.21
C MET A 1 -6.75 19.02 -12.43
N GLN A 2 -6.78 19.31 -11.13
CA GLN A 2 -5.59 19.29 -10.27
C GLN A 2 -5.52 17.96 -9.52
N MET A 3 -4.36 17.31 -9.52
CA MET A 3 -4.12 16.11 -8.72
C MET A 3 -3.97 16.50 -7.24
N LEU A 4 -4.66 15.80 -6.35
CA LEU A 4 -4.55 15.97 -4.90
C LEU A 4 -3.94 14.71 -4.30
N THR A 5 -2.68 14.78 -3.88
CA THR A 5 -2.01 13.67 -3.20
C THR A 5 -2.55 13.54 -1.77
N LYS A 6 -3.07 12.36 -1.41
CA LYS A 6 -3.59 12.07 -0.06
C LYS A 6 -2.61 11.31 0.82
N PHE A 7 -1.76 10.49 0.21
CA PHE A 7 -0.80 9.64 0.88
C PHE A 7 0.34 9.28 -0.07
N GLU A 8 1.54 9.16 0.47
CA GLU A 8 2.74 8.73 -0.24
C GLU A 8 3.64 7.94 0.71
N SER A 9 4.24 6.86 0.23
CA SER A 9 5.27 6.11 0.96
C SER A 9 6.36 5.63 0.01
N LYS A 10 7.60 5.57 0.50
CA LYS A 10 8.74 5.00 -0.24
C LYS A 10 8.80 3.50 -0.02
N SER A 11 8.98 2.74 -1.09
CA SER A 11 9.07 1.28 -1.06
C SER A 11 9.88 0.75 -2.24
N ASN A 12 10.09 -0.57 -2.27
CA ASN A 12 10.52 -1.26 -3.49
C ASN A 12 9.48 -1.09 -4.60
N ARG A 13 9.85 -1.43 -5.84
CA ARG A 13 8.94 -1.30 -6.99
C ARG A 13 7.61 -2.00 -6.72
N VAL A 14 6.51 -1.24 -6.72
CA VAL A 14 5.15 -1.77 -6.58
C VAL A 14 4.73 -2.46 -7.88
N LYS A 15 4.21 -3.68 -7.76
CA LYS A 15 3.75 -4.52 -8.88
C LYS A 15 2.23 -4.61 -8.97
N GLY A 16 1.53 -4.31 -7.88
CA GLY A 16 0.07 -4.37 -7.80
C GLY A 16 -0.45 -3.57 -6.62
N ILE A 17 -1.66 -3.03 -6.77
CA ILE A 17 -2.39 -2.27 -5.74
C ILE A 17 -3.83 -2.76 -5.70
N ALA A 18 -4.40 -2.86 -4.50
CA ALA A 18 -5.83 -3.10 -4.32
C ALA A 18 -6.39 -2.20 -3.21
N PHE A 19 -7.55 -1.57 -3.46
CA PHE A 19 -8.29 -0.82 -2.46
C PHE A 19 -9.22 -1.76 -1.69
N HIS A 20 -9.24 -1.63 -0.36
CA HIS A 20 -10.26 -2.30 0.43
C HIS A 20 -11.62 -1.60 0.21
N PRO A 21 -12.73 -2.34 -0.02
CA PRO A 21 -14.01 -1.75 -0.45
C PRO A 21 -14.73 -0.91 0.62
N LYS A 22 -14.38 -1.08 1.90
CA LYS A 22 -15.07 -0.42 3.03
C LYS A 22 -14.16 0.37 3.98
N ARG A 23 -12.86 0.09 3.96
CA ARG A 23 -11.89 0.64 4.92
C ARG A 23 -10.91 1.50 4.13
N PRO A 24 -10.34 2.56 4.71
CA PRO A 24 -9.40 3.43 4.02
C PRO A 24 -8.02 2.77 3.88
N TRP A 25 -8.01 1.55 3.35
CA TRP A 25 -6.83 0.71 3.27
C TRP A 25 -6.44 0.43 1.82
N ILE A 26 -5.14 0.31 1.61
CA ILE A 26 -4.57 -0.19 0.35
C ILE A 26 -3.64 -1.37 0.65
N LEU A 27 -3.71 -2.39 -0.19
CA LEU A 27 -2.66 -3.40 -0.32
C LEU A 27 -1.72 -2.97 -1.44
N ALA A 28 -0.42 -3.07 -1.20
CA ALA A 28 0.62 -2.86 -2.20
C ALA A 28 1.55 -4.09 -2.23
N SER A 29 1.54 -4.83 -3.35
CA SER A 29 2.45 -5.95 -3.57
C SER A 29 3.76 -5.44 -4.19
N LEU A 30 4.88 -5.67 -3.53
CA LEU A 30 6.19 -5.18 -3.94
C LEU A 30 6.96 -6.26 -4.73
N HIS A 31 7.96 -5.82 -5.49
CA HIS A 31 8.77 -6.71 -6.32
C HIS A 31 9.59 -7.73 -5.51
N ASN A 32 9.92 -7.44 -4.25
CA ASN A 32 10.71 -8.29 -3.36
C ASN A 32 9.84 -9.26 -2.54
N GLY A 33 8.68 -9.70 -3.05
CA GLY A 33 7.76 -10.60 -2.34
C GLY A 33 6.92 -9.95 -1.23
N CYS A 34 7.39 -8.85 -0.63
CA CYS A 34 6.67 -8.17 0.45
C CYS A 34 5.33 -7.57 -0.02
N ILE A 35 4.26 -7.82 0.73
CA ILE A 35 2.96 -7.16 0.57
C ILE A 35 2.72 -6.26 1.78
N GLN A 36 2.35 -5.01 1.54
CA GLN A 36 2.10 -4.02 2.59
C GLN A 36 0.61 -3.65 2.65
N LEU A 37 0.03 -3.67 3.85
CA LEU A 37 -1.29 -3.12 4.13
C LEU A 37 -1.15 -1.75 4.80
N TRP A 38 -1.68 -0.70 4.18
CA TRP A 38 -1.61 0.67 4.68
C TRP A 38 -2.98 1.25 4.97
N ASP A 39 -3.11 2.03 6.03
CA ASP A 39 -4.17 3.02 6.16
C ASP A 39 -3.71 4.34 5.50
N TYR A 40 -4.30 4.70 4.36
CA TYR A 40 -3.88 5.88 3.60
C TYR A 40 -4.49 7.19 4.11
N ARG A 41 -5.37 7.16 5.11
CA ARG A 41 -5.85 8.38 5.79
C ARG A 41 -4.94 8.75 6.96
N MET A 42 -4.49 7.74 7.69
CA MET A 42 -3.58 7.92 8.83
C MET A 42 -2.11 7.88 8.41
N GLY A 43 -1.81 7.42 7.19
CA GLY A 43 -0.44 7.23 6.69
C GLY A 43 0.33 6.16 7.45
N THR A 44 -0.38 5.18 8.01
CA THR A 44 0.19 4.16 8.91
C THR A 44 0.26 2.81 8.21
N LEU A 45 1.42 2.16 8.30
CA LEU A 45 1.59 0.78 7.87
C LEU A 45 0.92 -0.12 8.92
N LEU A 46 -0.12 -0.83 8.53
CA LEU A 46 -0.87 -1.72 9.42
C LEU A 46 -0.19 -3.08 9.53
N GLU A 47 0.27 -3.63 8.40
CA GLU A 47 0.81 -4.99 8.35
C GLU A 47 1.75 -5.20 7.16
N ARG A 48 2.69 -6.15 7.30
CA ARG A 48 3.52 -6.68 6.22
C ARG A 48 3.38 -8.19 6.14
N PHE A 49 3.28 -8.69 4.92
CA PHE A 49 3.32 -10.11 4.60
C PHE A 49 4.61 -10.39 3.80
N GLU A 50 5.49 -11.25 4.30
CA GLU A 50 6.85 -11.42 3.76
C GLU A 50 7.13 -12.86 3.26
N GLU A 51 6.13 -13.74 3.24
CA GLU A 51 6.30 -15.18 2.96
C GLU A 51 6.27 -15.54 1.45
N HIS A 52 6.59 -14.60 0.56
CA HIS A 52 6.42 -14.75 -0.90
C HIS A 52 7.74 -14.63 -1.69
N ASP A 53 8.83 -15.18 -1.16
CA ASP A 53 10.10 -15.35 -1.88
C ASP A 53 10.00 -16.38 -3.03
#